data_AF-A0A2N2V6I6-F1
#
_entry.id   AF-A0A2N2V6I6-F1
#
_cell.length_a   1.000
_cell.length_b   1.000
_cell.length_c   1.000
_cell.angle_alpha   90.00
_cell.angle_beta   90.00
_cell.angle_gamma   90.00
#
_symmetry.space_group_name_H-M   'P 1'
#
loop_
_entity.id
_entity.type
_entity.pdbx_description
1 polymer ?
#
loop_
_entity_poly.entity_id
_entity_poly.type
_entity_poly.pdbx_seq_one_letter_code
_entity_poly.pdbx_strand_id
1 'polypeptide(L)'
;MSARAILLRLLLATPLVAAGAAQADDLRSPRDKRWWNDEWKEEYWDGPCQIKSESKRDEFKREIKCKDGIGAQWRGEWKSEFRDGPCLIKQDVKRDEFKEEIKCEPRRK
;
A
#
# COMPACT_ATOMS: atom_id res chain seq x y z
N MET A 1 -10.96 -69.77 -31.55
CA MET A 1 -10.26 -68.48 -31.74
C MET A 1 -9.98 -67.93 -30.36
N SER A 2 -8.72 -68.03 -29.92
CA SER A 2 -8.24 -67.69 -28.58
C SER A 2 -7.80 -66.23 -28.56
N ALA A 3 -8.26 -65.47 -27.58
CA ALA A 3 -8.05 -64.02 -27.46
C ALA A 3 -6.55 -63.71 -27.30
N ARG A 4 -5.99 -63.04 -28.31
CA ARG A 4 -4.72 -62.32 -28.23
C ARG A 4 -4.97 -60.96 -27.61
N ALA A 5 -4.17 -60.56 -26.63
CA ALA A 5 -3.65 -59.19 -26.44
C ALA A 5 -2.92 -59.17 -25.09
N ILE A 6 -1.58 -59.15 -25.09
CA ILE A 6 -0.75 -57.93 -25.10
C ILE A 6 -0.78 -57.23 -23.74
N LEU A 7 0.35 -57.40 -23.03
CA LEU A 7 1.07 -56.40 -22.23
C LEU A 7 0.39 -55.03 -22.10
N LEU A 8 0.23 -54.50 -20.89
CA LEU A 8 0.78 -53.18 -20.57
C LEU A 8 0.72 -52.86 -19.08
N ARG A 9 1.86 -52.40 -18.57
CA ARG A 9 2.07 -51.78 -17.27
C ARG A 9 1.16 -50.56 -17.12
N LEU A 10 0.54 -50.39 -15.96
CA LEU A 10 0.14 -49.07 -15.48
C LEU A 10 0.46 -48.98 -13.98
N LEU A 11 1.66 -48.44 -13.74
CA LEU A 11 1.99 -47.65 -12.55
C LEU A 11 0.92 -46.57 -12.40
N LEU A 12 0.13 -46.63 -11.33
CA LEU A 12 -0.51 -45.44 -10.77
C LEU A 12 0.01 -45.31 -9.34
N ALA A 13 1.15 -44.64 -9.26
CA ALA A 13 1.67 -44.05 -8.04
C ALA A 13 0.57 -43.19 -7.43
N THR A 14 0.14 -43.54 -6.22
CA THR A 14 -0.68 -42.68 -5.37
C THR A 14 0.12 -41.40 -5.07
N PRO A 15 -0.30 -40.22 -5.53
CA PRO A 15 0.27 -39.00 -5.01
C PRO A 15 -0.22 -38.83 -3.57
N LEU A 16 0.71 -38.79 -2.61
CA LEU A 16 0.47 -38.16 -1.31
C LEU A 16 0.05 -36.72 -1.61
N VAL A 17 -1.25 -36.43 -1.50
CA VAL A 17 -1.75 -35.06 -1.46
C VAL A 17 -1.32 -34.50 -0.11
N ALA A 18 -0.11 -33.96 -0.05
CA ALA A 18 0.24 -32.98 0.96
C ALA A 18 -0.66 -31.77 0.68
N ALA A 19 -1.75 -31.65 1.43
CA ALA A 19 -2.49 -30.41 1.52
C ALA A 19 -1.55 -29.36 2.13
N GLY A 20 -0.83 -28.64 1.28
CA GLY A 20 -0.20 -27.39 1.66
C GLY A 20 -1.31 -26.47 2.11
N ALA A 21 -1.50 -26.33 3.41
CA ALA A 21 -2.22 -25.20 3.96
C ALA A 21 -1.35 -23.97 3.72
N ALA A 22 -1.45 -23.40 2.52
CA ALA A 22 -1.10 -22.01 2.30
C ALA A 22 -2.13 -21.22 3.12
N GLN A 23 -1.76 -20.88 4.36
CA GLN A 23 -2.42 -19.83 5.12
C GLN A 23 -2.16 -18.57 4.30
N ALA A 24 -3.15 -18.19 3.49
CA ALA A 24 -3.21 -16.86 2.93
C ALA A 24 -3.40 -15.90 4.11
N ASP A 25 -2.29 -15.44 4.67
CA ASP A 25 -2.23 -14.23 5.48
C ASP A 25 -2.67 -13.07 4.58
N ASP A 26 -3.98 -12.80 4.45
CA ASP A 26 -4.48 -11.52 3.93
C ASP A 26 -6.01 -11.35 4.08
N LEU A 27 -6.61 -11.84 5.17
CA LEU A 27 -7.90 -11.31 5.62
C LEU A 27 -7.67 -10.06 6.49
N ARG A 28 -7.03 -9.04 5.90
CA ARG A 28 -7.06 -7.68 6.44
C ARG A 28 -8.46 -7.14 6.20
N SER A 29 -9.35 -7.39 7.16
CA SER A 29 -10.72 -6.92 7.24
C SER A 29 -10.89 -5.51 6.64
N PRO A 30 -11.76 -5.29 5.62
CA PRO A 30 -11.96 -3.99 4.97
C PRO A 30 -12.50 -2.86 5.87
N ARG A 31 -12.61 -3.06 7.19
CA ARG A 31 -13.24 -2.12 8.13
C ARG A 31 -12.38 -1.75 9.34
N ASP A 32 -11.15 -2.26 9.45
CA ASP A 32 -10.35 -2.05 10.65
C ASP A 32 -9.22 -1.02 10.44
N LYS A 33 -9.45 0.16 11.04
CA LYS A 33 -8.47 1.14 11.55
C LYS A 33 -7.97 2.23 10.59
N ARG A 34 -8.88 3.15 10.26
CA ARG A 34 -8.93 4.52 10.83
C ARG A 34 -7.60 5.29 11.07
N TRP A 35 -6.63 5.21 10.18
CA TRP A 35 -5.47 6.10 10.05
C TRP A 35 -5.70 7.62 10.31
N TRP A 36 -6.92 8.14 10.14
CA TRP A 36 -7.26 9.57 10.30
C TRP A 36 -7.78 9.98 11.69
N ASN A 37 -8.11 9.05 12.58
CA ASN A 37 -8.97 9.38 13.73
C ASN A 37 -8.24 9.52 15.06
N ASP A 38 -6.97 9.16 15.09
CA ASP A 38 -6.08 9.40 16.21
C ASP A 38 -5.07 10.47 15.80
N GLU A 39 -4.80 11.41 16.71
CA GLU A 39 -3.77 12.43 16.48
C GLU A 39 -2.40 11.78 16.67
N TRP A 40 -1.62 11.74 15.59
CA TRP A 40 -0.27 11.17 15.64
C TRP A 40 0.67 12.00 14.79
N LYS A 41 1.93 12.01 15.23
CA LYS A 41 3.03 12.62 14.50
C LYS A 41 4.17 11.62 14.48
N GLU A 42 4.69 11.39 13.30
CA GLU A 42 5.81 10.49 13.07
C GLU A 42 6.88 11.20 12.25
N GLU A 43 8.12 10.98 12.65
CA GLU A 43 9.30 11.46 11.94
C GLU A 43 10.30 10.32 11.86
N TYR A 44 10.62 9.90 10.65
CA TYR A 44 11.59 8.84 10.40
C TYR A 44 12.40 9.11 9.15
N TRP A 45 13.49 8.36 8.99
CA TRP A 45 14.34 8.41 7.81
C TRP A 45 14.12 7.15 6.98
N ASP A 46 13.77 7.34 5.71
CA ASP A 46 13.73 6.30 4.69
C ASP A 46 14.90 6.53 3.73
N GLY A 47 16.02 5.85 4.04
CA GLY A 47 17.28 6.04 3.33
C GLY A 47 17.74 7.51 3.34
N PRO A 48 17.92 8.15 2.17
CA PRO A 48 18.35 9.56 2.06
C PRO A 48 17.23 10.58 2.31
N CYS A 49 16.00 10.12 2.58
CA CYS A 49 14.81 10.95 2.71
C CYS A 49 14.32 10.98 4.16
N GLN A 50 14.05 12.17 4.68
CA GLN A 50 13.37 12.39 5.95
C GLN A 50 11.87 12.52 5.71
N ILE A 51 11.06 11.69 6.36
CA ILE A 51 9.61 11.70 6.24
C ILE A 51 9.03 12.21 7.56
N LYS A 52 8.16 13.22 7.48
CA LYS A 52 7.36 13.75 8.58
C LYS A 52 5.90 13.61 8.20
N SER A 53 5.14 12.85 8.98
CA SER A 53 3.70 12.71 8.80
C SER A 53 2.99 13.13 10.08
N GLU A 54 1.97 13.97 9.95
CA GLU A 54 1.11 14.44 11.03
C GLU A 54 -0.34 14.18 10.62
N SER A 55 -1.04 13.38 11.41
CA SER A 55 -2.46 13.11 11.21
C SER A 55 -3.25 13.74 12.35
N LYS A 56 -4.31 14.44 11.99
CA LYS A 56 -5.36 14.97 12.86
C LYS A 56 -6.70 14.45 12.36
N ARG A 57 -7.72 14.57 13.21
CA ARG A 57 -9.09 14.09 12.94
C ARG A 57 -9.61 14.39 11.52
N ASP A 58 -9.34 15.59 11.02
CA ASP A 58 -9.84 16.08 9.73
C ASP A 58 -8.72 16.65 8.83
N GLU A 59 -7.46 16.60 9.28
CA GLU A 59 -6.32 17.12 8.53
C GLU A 59 -5.16 16.14 8.56
N PHE A 60 -4.57 15.84 7.40
CA PHE A 60 -3.34 15.07 7.29
C PHE A 60 -2.28 15.90 6.59
N LYS A 61 -1.06 15.91 7.12
CA LYS A 61 0.08 16.60 6.54
C LYS A 61 1.24 15.64 6.41
N ARG A 62 1.85 15.58 5.24
CA ARG A 62 3.07 14.81 4.99
C ARG A 62 4.10 15.71 4.36
N GLU A 63 5.28 15.78 4.95
CA GLU A 63 6.46 16.41 4.37
C GLU A 63 7.54 15.34 4.18
N ILE A 64 8.04 15.18 2.97
CA ILE A 64 9.18 14.31 2.66
C ILE A 64 10.31 15.20 2.16
N LYS A 65 11.50 15.09 2.74
CA LYS A 65 12.69 15.83 2.36
C LYS A 65 13.80 14.87 1.98
N CYS A 66 14.13 14.79 0.71
CA CYS A 66 15.20 13.97 0.16
C CYS A 66 16.38 14.85 -0.19
N LYS A 67 17.55 14.59 0.41
CA LYS A 67 18.75 15.40 0.15
C LYS A 67 19.12 15.33 -1.34
N ASP A 68 19.25 16.50 -1.99
CA ASP A 68 19.55 16.66 -3.42
C ASP A 68 18.55 15.97 -4.39
N GLY A 69 17.36 15.60 -3.89
CA GLY A 69 16.37 14.81 -4.62
C GLY A 69 16.77 13.34 -4.81
N ILE A 70 17.84 12.87 -4.15
CA ILE A 70 18.27 11.48 -4.21
C ILE A 70 17.29 10.64 -3.38
N GLY A 71 16.66 9.65 -4.01
CA GLY A 71 15.63 8.81 -3.38
C GLY A 71 14.20 9.34 -3.50
N ALA A 72 14.01 10.54 -4.05
CA ALA A 72 12.68 11.07 -4.34
C ALA A 72 11.96 10.17 -5.37
N GLN A 73 10.73 9.77 -5.06
CA GLN A 73 9.91 8.95 -5.98
C GLN A 73 9.19 9.77 -7.06
N TRP A 74 9.24 11.10 -6.97
CA TRP A 74 8.62 12.03 -7.90
C TRP A 74 9.65 12.67 -8.84
N ARG A 75 9.17 13.26 -9.94
CA ARG A 75 10.00 13.97 -10.93
C ARG A 75 9.48 15.38 -11.17
N GLY A 76 10.41 16.32 -11.32
CA GLY A 76 10.11 17.72 -11.60
C GLY A 76 9.54 18.47 -10.40
N GLU A 77 9.08 19.67 -10.66
CA GLU A 77 8.44 20.54 -9.68
C GLU A 77 7.02 20.83 -10.15
N TRP A 78 6.03 20.50 -9.32
CA TRP A 78 4.63 20.70 -9.66
C TRP A 78 3.79 20.91 -8.41
N LYS A 79 2.67 21.61 -8.61
CA LYS A 79 1.67 21.82 -7.57
C LYS A 79 0.35 21.33 -8.10
N SER A 80 -0.38 20.60 -7.28
CA SER A 80 -1.70 20.11 -7.59
C SER A 80 -2.64 20.41 -6.43
N GLU A 81 -3.83 20.89 -6.75
CA GLU A 81 -4.92 21.04 -5.80
C GLU A 81 -6.15 20.41 -6.42
N PHE A 82 -6.68 19.38 -5.78
CA PHE A 82 -7.86 18.70 -6.23
C PHE A 82 -8.73 18.27 -5.05
N ARG A 83 -10.02 18.09 -5.32
CA ARG A 83 -10.97 17.56 -4.35
C ARG A 83 -11.23 16.09 -4.65
N ASP A 84 -11.10 15.26 -3.63
CA ASP A 84 -11.53 13.88 -3.64
C ASP A 84 -12.64 13.70 -2.60
N GLY A 85 -13.89 13.67 -3.07
CA GLY A 85 -15.07 13.65 -2.23
C GLY A 85 -15.12 14.85 -1.25
N PRO A 86 -15.22 14.61 0.07
CA PRO A 86 -15.23 15.69 1.07
C PRO A 86 -13.83 16.23 1.38
N CYS A 87 -12.77 15.72 0.75
CA CYS A 87 -11.39 16.07 1.07
C CYS A 87 -10.76 16.96 -0.01
N LEU A 88 -10.12 18.03 0.43
CA LEU A 88 -9.26 18.89 -0.37
C LEU A 88 -7.82 18.43 -0.20
N ILE A 89 -7.18 18.03 -1.30
CA ILE A 89 -5.80 17.54 -1.32
C ILE A 89 -4.95 18.59 -2.03
N LYS A 90 -3.91 19.06 -1.34
CA LYS A 90 -2.91 19.99 -1.86
C LYS A 90 -1.57 19.30 -1.85
N GLN A 91 -0.95 19.17 -3.01
CA GLN A 91 0.37 18.59 -3.20
C GLN A 91 1.30 19.68 -3.74
N ASP A 92 2.41 19.93 -3.06
CA ASP A 92 3.49 20.82 -3.49
C ASP A 92 4.77 19.98 -3.58
N VAL A 93 5.22 19.75 -4.81
CA VAL A 93 6.32 18.84 -5.12
C VAL A 93 7.44 19.65 -5.72
N LYS A 94 8.61 19.58 -5.08
CA LYS A 94 9.89 20.12 -5.54
C LYS A 94 10.87 18.99 -5.76
N ARG A 95 12.04 19.28 -6.34
CA ARG A 95 13.08 18.27 -6.56
C ARG A 95 13.47 17.47 -5.31
N ASP A 96 13.57 18.14 -4.16
CA ASP A 96 14.08 17.62 -2.90
C ASP A 96 13.02 17.57 -1.79
N GLU A 97 11.83 18.13 -2.02
CA GLU A 97 10.79 18.28 -1.00
C GLU A 97 9.42 17.93 -1.58
N PHE A 98 8.66 17.08 -0.90
CA PHE A 98 7.26 16.78 -1.20
C PHE A 98 6.40 17.16 0.00
N LYS A 99 5.40 18.00 -0.22
CA LYS A 99 4.41 18.37 0.79
C LYS A 99 3.03 17.97 0.32
N GLU A 100 2.30 17.30 1.18
CA GLU A 100 0.91 16.93 0.96
C GLU A 100 0.10 17.37 2.17
N GLU A 101 -0.91 18.20 1.93
CA GLU A 101 -1.91 18.56 2.92
C GLU A 101 -3.27 18.06 2.44
N ILE A 102 -3.91 17.24 3.25
CA ILE A 102 -5.24 16.72 3.03
C ILE A 102 -6.14 17.31 4.10
N LYS A 103 -7.22 17.97 3.70
CA LYS A 103 -8.22 18.52 4.62
C LYS A 103 -9.58 17.97 4.25
N CYS A 104 -10.17 17.18 5.13
CA CYS A 104 -11.49 16.61 4.92
C CYS A 104 -12.55 17.41 5.66
N GLU A 105 -13.66 17.69 5.00
CA GLU A 105 -14.84 18.24 5.67
C GLU A 105 -15.42 17.16 6.59
N PRO A 106 -15.68 17.46 7.87
CA PRO A 106 -16.26 16.49 8.78
C PRO A 106 -17.64 16.09 8.29
N ARG A 107 -17.95 14.79 8.29
CA ARG A 107 -19.29 14.33 7.98
C ARG A 107 -20.25 14.89 9.02
N ARG A 108 -21.11 15.81 8.61
CA ARG A 108 -22.27 16.23 9.43
C ARG A 108 -23.10 14.98 9.69
N LYS A 109 -23.26 14.66 10.97
CA LYS A 109 -23.98 13.49 11.47
C LYS A 109 -25.45 13.82 11.61
#